data_AF-A0A399ZCP2-F1
#
_entry.id   AF-A0A399ZCP2-F1
#
_cell.length_a   1.000
_cell.length_b   1.000
_cell.length_c   1.000
_cell.angle_alpha   90.00
_cell.angle_beta   90.00
_cell.angle_gamma   90.00
#
_symmetry.space_group_name_H-M   'P 1'
#
loop_
_entity.id
_entity.type
_entity.pdbx_description
1 polymer ?
#
loop_
_entity_poly.entity_id
_entity_poly.type
_entity_poly.pdbx_seq_one_letter_code
_entity_poly.pdbx_strand_id
1 'polypeptide(L)'
;MSENFESDSPAVPISSDERLMAALAHGSVVVSFFGPAAPMLIWVFQRRKSSYVAFHALQAMGYQMLAFWVGAAAYLLFFVLLMAVVMPALAIFAQKENSAIGMLLFEGSFFLSFFGFMAVYFLVGIVGAIFSLMGKDFKVPFLGKWLARYLGRGEEPLAPLDETKAEQWAAGVCHGSAILLIWGIFTPLIAWLAEKDKSPRLRFQSMQAFVYQLLAAVAYFGYMFVYMFMFMGLFVVVLFRPRLGDMHDNSLLLLVILVFIGIMTLFFLFFMLVIPLYHLFAMIAGIRTVQGREYRYPLLGNFLMRRFGDKPGG
;
A
#
# COMPACT_ATOMS: atom_id res chain seq x y z
N MET A 1 -26.72 24.24 50.57
CA MET A 1 -26.66 22.87 50.02
C MET A 1 -26.93 23.00 48.53
N SER A 2 -25.88 23.25 47.75
CA SER A 2 -25.95 23.35 46.29
C SER A 2 -25.82 21.94 45.73
N GLU A 3 -26.93 21.34 45.33
CA GLU A 3 -26.92 20.07 44.61
C GLU A 3 -26.26 20.30 43.24
N ASN A 4 -25.10 19.68 43.05
CA ASN A 4 -24.50 19.48 41.75
C ASN A 4 -25.44 18.55 40.96
N PHE A 5 -26.23 19.13 40.07
CA PHE A 5 -26.85 18.39 38.97
C PHE A 5 -25.72 17.98 38.00
N GLU A 6 -24.97 16.92 38.34
CA GLU A 6 -24.27 16.14 37.33
C GLU A 6 -25.35 15.58 36.40
N SER A 7 -25.39 16.08 35.18
CA SER A 7 -26.28 15.59 34.14
C SER A 7 -25.84 14.18 33.76
N ASP A 8 -26.32 13.18 34.50
CA ASP A 8 -26.12 11.75 34.22
C ASP A 8 -27.00 11.32 33.04
N SER A 9 -26.83 11.99 31.90
CA SER A 9 -27.42 11.53 30.65
C SER A 9 -26.74 10.21 30.29
N PRO A 10 -27.49 9.10 30.16
CA PRO A 10 -26.89 7.80 29.91
C PRO A 10 -26.04 7.85 28.65
N ALA A 11 -24.79 7.37 28.75
CA ALA A 11 -23.89 7.29 27.61
C ALA A 11 -24.61 6.58 26.45
N VAL A 12 -24.70 7.25 25.30
CA VAL A 12 -25.38 6.70 24.11
C VAL A 12 -24.67 5.39 23.73
N PRO A 13 -25.38 4.25 23.71
CA PRO A 13 -24.74 2.97 23.39
C PRO A 13 -24.40 2.91 21.90
N ILE A 14 -23.29 2.23 21.57
CA ILE A 14 -22.89 1.97 20.18
C ILE A 14 -23.96 1.08 19.52
N SER A 15 -24.54 1.57 18.43
CA SER A 15 -25.60 0.86 17.72
C SER A 15 -25.09 -0.39 16.99
N SER A 16 -26.02 -1.30 16.65
CA SER A 16 -25.69 -2.50 15.85
C SER A 16 -25.09 -2.14 14.48
N ASP A 17 -25.61 -1.10 13.82
CA ASP A 17 -25.13 -0.67 12.51
C ASP A 17 -23.71 -0.09 12.59
N GLU A 18 -23.40 0.66 13.65
CA GLU A 18 -22.03 1.16 13.88
C GLU A 18 -21.05 0.02 14.13
N ARG A 19 -21.44 -0.99 14.92
CA ARG A 19 -20.64 -2.21 15.15
C ARG A 19 -20.37 -2.95 13.85
N LEU A 20 -21.39 -3.11 13.00
CA LEU A 20 -21.26 -3.77 11.71
C LEU A 20 -20.33 -2.99 10.77
N MET A 21 -20.50 -1.67 10.65
CA MET A 21 -19.68 -0.85 9.75
C MET A 21 -18.22 -0.79 10.20
N ALA A 22 -17.97 -0.69 11.51
CA ALA A 22 -16.62 -0.80 12.07
C ALA A 22 -16.02 -2.18 11.80
N ALA A 23 -16.81 -3.25 11.93
CA ALA A 23 -16.36 -4.60 11.63
C ALA A 23 -16.04 -4.81 10.15
N LEU A 24 -16.86 -4.28 9.23
CA LEU A 24 -16.61 -4.32 7.79
C LEU A 24 -15.34 -3.55 7.41
N ALA A 25 -15.08 -2.42 8.05
CA ALA A 25 -13.84 -1.68 7.83
C ALA A 25 -12.60 -2.54 8.14
N HIS A 26 -12.56 -3.21 9.28
CA HIS A 26 -11.45 -4.11 9.63
C HIS A 26 -11.44 -5.40 8.81
N GLY A 27 -12.61 -6.02 8.62
CA GLY A 27 -12.79 -7.29 7.92
C GLY A 27 -12.49 -7.22 6.42
N SER A 28 -12.53 -6.02 5.83
CA SER A 28 -12.09 -5.79 4.45
C SER A 28 -10.63 -6.18 4.18
N VAL A 29 -9.84 -6.41 5.24
CA VAL A 29 -8.50 -7.00 5.16
C VAL A 29 -8.47 -8.28 4.32
N VAL A 30 -9.57 -9.06 4.28
CA VAL A 30 -9.68 -10.32 3.53
C VAL A 30 -9.63 -10.08 2.02
N VAL A 31 -10.05 -8.90 1.55
CA VAL A 31 -10.00 -8.50 0.15
C VAL A 31 -8.70 -7.74 -0.15
N SER A 32 -7.59 -8.19 0.47
CA SER A 32 -6.32 -7.47 0.70
C SER A 32 -5.82 -6.62 -0.44
N PHE A 33 -5.99 -7.10 -1.68
CA PHE A 33 -5.48 -6.42 -2.85
C PHE A 33 -6.18 -5.09 -3.07
N PHE A 34 -7.49 -4.95 -2.81
CA PHE A 34 -8.21 -3.66 -2.89
C PHE A 34 -7.73 -2.63 -1.86
N GLY A 35 -6.89 -3.04 -0.90
CA GLY A 35 -6.21 -2.14 0.01
C GLY A 35 -7.18 -1.29 0.84
N PRO A 36 -6.79 -0.05 1.19
CA PRO A 36 -7.61 0.84 2.01
C PRO A 36 -8.89 1.35 1.34
N ALA A 37 -9.28 0.84 0.16
CA ALA A 37 -10.43 1.32 -0.60
C ALA A 37 -11.76 1.13 0.14
N ALA A 38 -12.00 -0.06 0.70
CA ALA A 38 -13.21 -0.36 1.46
C ALA A 38 -13.33 0.49 2.76
N PRO A 39 -12.31 0.59 3.63
CA PRO A 39 -12.40 1.48 4.79
C PRO A 39 -12.42 2.95 4.38
N MET A 40 -11.81 3.36 3.27
CA MET A 40 -11.97 4.71 2.72
C MET A 40 -13.44 4.99 2.36
N LEU A 41 -14.10 4.06 1.66
CA LEU A 41 -15.52 4.16 1.31
C LEU A 41 -16.40 4.29 2.56
N ILE A 42 -16.17 3.43 3.56
CA ILE A 42 -16.91 3.48 4.82
C ILE A 42 -16.67 4.83 5.51
N TRP A 43 -15.43 5.30 5.57
CA TRP A 43 -15.09 6.56 6.21
C TRP A 43 -15.79 7.75 5.53
N VAL A 44 -15.76 7.89 4.21
CA VAL A 44 -16.39 9.05 3.53
C VAL A 44 -17.90 9.12 3.78
N PHE A 45 -18.59 7.98 3.91
CA PHE A 45 -20.03 7.95 4.16
C PHE A 45 -20.41 8.08 5.64
N GLN A 46 -19.50 7.73 6.56
CA GLN A 46 -19.78 7.68 8.00
C GLN A 46 -19.07 8.77 8.81
N ARG A 47 -18.08 9.48 8.25
CA ARG A 47 -17.27 10.47 8.96
C ARG A 47 -18.08 11.56 9.67
N ARG A 48 -19.23 11.96 9.12
CA ARG A 48 -20.14 12.97 9.72
C ARG A 48 -21.30 12.37 10.53
N LYS A 49 -21.41 11.04 10.58
CA LYS A 49 -22.53 10.32 11.21
C LYS A 49 -22.14 9.62 12.50
N SER A 50 -20.94 9.06 12.56
CA SER A 50 -20.44 8.32 13.72
C SER A 50 -18.93 8.47 13.85
N SER A 51 -18.48 9.09 14.95
CA SER A 51 -17.06 9.19 15.32
C SER A 51 -16.45 7.81 15.58
N TYR A 52 -17.23 6.88 16.13
CA TYR A 52 -16.82 5.49 16.34
C TYR A 52 -16.49 4.81 15.00
N VAL A 53 -17.42 4.80 14.04
CA VAL A 53 -17.18 4.18 12.73
C VAL A 53 -16.08 4.89 11.97
N ALA A 54 -16.04 6.22 12.02
CA ALA A 54 -15.01 7.02 11.38
C ALA A 54 -13.62 6.65 11.88
N PHE A 55 -13.43 6.54 13.20
CA PHE A 55 -12.16 6.13 13.80
C PHE A 55 -11.75 4.73 13.36
N HIS A 56 -12.67 3.75 13.44
CA HIS A 56 -12.38 2.37 13.02
C HIS A 56 -12.00 2.28 11.55
N ALA A 57 -12.67 3.06 10.68
CA ALA A 57 -12.34 3.15 9.27
C ALA A 57 -10.96 3.78 9.01
N LEU A 58 -10.63 4.90 9.67
CA LEU A 58 -9.30 5.54 9.60
C LEU A 58 -8.17 4.62 10.07
N GLN A 59 -8.42 3.87 11.15
CA GLN A 59 -7.47 2.89 11.66
C GLN A 59 -7.29 1.71 10.70
N ALA A 60 -8.39 1.16 10.16
CA ALA A 60 -8.34 0.03 9.24
C ALA A 60 -7.63 0.39 7.93
N MET A 61 -7.94 1.55 7.33
CA MET A 61 -7.24 2.01 6.12
C MET A 61 -5.74 2.23 6.39
N GLY A 62 -5.41 2.77 7.57
CA GLY A 62 -4.05 2.95 8.03
C GLY A 62 -3.29 1.65 8.17
N TYR A 63 -3.91 0.66 8.82
CA TYR A 63 -3.36 -0.67 9.03
C TYR A 63 -3.11 -1.37 7.70
N GLN A 64 -4.13 -1.40 6.83
CA GLN A 64 -4.04 -2.05 5.52
C GLN A 64 -3.02 -1.38 4.61
N MET A 65 -2.78 -0.08 4.73
CA MET A 65 -1.71 0.59 3.99
C MET A 65 -0.33 0.31 4.60
N LEU A 66 -0.14 0.58 5.90
CA LEU A 66 1.15 0.51 6.56
C LEU A 66 1.71 -0.91 6.64
N ALA A 67 0.84 -1.92 6.74
CA ALA A 67 1.27 -3.30 6.75
C ALA A 67 2.07 -3.67 5.50
N PHE A 68 1.72 -3.17 4.31
CA PHE A 68 2.49 -3.43 3.09
C PHE A 68 3.82 -2.68 3.06
N TRP A 69 3.90 -1.47 3.61
CA TRP A 69 5.17 -0.77 3.76
C TRP A 69 6.12 -1.48 4.72
N VAL A 70 5.62 -1.87 5.90
CA VAL A 70 6.39 -2.63 6.89
C VAL A 70 6.76 -4.00 6.34
N GLY A 71 5.82 -4.69 5.69
CA GLY A 71 6.03 -5.96 5.03
C GLY A 71 7.12 -5.87 3.95
N ALA A 72 7.02 -4.90 3.03
CA ALA A 72 8.03 -4.69 1.99
C ALA A 72 9.43 -4.44 2.58
N ALA A 73 9.53 -3.62 3.62
CA ALA A 73 10.79 -3.39 4.32
C ALA A 73 11.32 -4.67 5.01
N ALA A 74 10.44 -5.45 5.64
CA ALA A 74 10.79 -6.71 6.28
C ALA A 74 11.23 -7.77 5.26
N TYR A 75 10.57 -7.90 4.11
CA TYR A 75 10.99 -8.78 3.03
C TYR A 75 12.30 -8.35 2.41
N LEU A 76 12.53 -7.06 2.22
CA LEU A 76 13.79 -6.56 1.72
C LEU A 76 14.93 -6.92 2.69
N LEU A 77 14.73 -6.69 3.99
CA LEU A 77 15.71 -7.06 5.01
C LEU A 77 15.93 -8.58 5.06
N PHE A 78 14.85 -9.37 5.01
CA PHE A 78 14.92 -10.82 4.95
C PHE A 78 15.72 -11.28 3.73
N PHE A 79 15.44 -10.74 2.55
CA PHE A 79 16.14 -11.06 1.31
C PHE A 79 17.63 -10.71 1.39
N VAL A 80 17.98 -9.53 1.90
CA VAL A 80 19.39 -9.13 2.08
C VAL A 80 20.11 -10.06 3.06
N LEU A 81 19.49 -10.37 4.21
CA LEU A 81 20.06 -11.29 5.19
C LEU A 81 20.23 -12.70 4.61
N LEU A 82 19.24 -13.17 3.86
CA LEU A 82 19.27 -14.45 3.19
C LEU A 82 20.40 -14.50 2.16
N MET A 83 20.56 -13.47 1.33
CA MET A 83 21.65 -13.39 0.37
C MET A 83 23.03 -13.30 1.04
N ALA A 84 23.14 -12.58 2.17
CA ALA A 84 24.40 -12.42 2.89
C ALA A 84 24.83 -13.67 3.67
N VAL A 85 23.88 -14.46 4.18
CA VAL A 85 24.15 -15.59 5.08
C VAL A 85 23.92 -16.93 4.38
N VAL A 86 22.78 -17.09 3.70
CA VAL A 86 22.34 -18.38 3.17
C VAL A 86 23.00 -18.70 1.84
N MET A 87 23.25 -17.74 0.95
CA MET A 87 23.95 -18.04 -0.32
C MET A 87 25.39 -18.53 -0.11
N PRO A 88 26.22 -17.92 0.76
CA PRO A 88 27.54 -18.47 1.08
C PRO A 88 27.46 -19.84 1.76
N ALA A 89 26.50 -20.03 2.67
CA ALA A 89 26.28 -21.32 3.31
C ALA A 89 25.89 -22.41 2.28
N LEU A 90 24.93 -22.12 1.38
CA LEU A 90 24.53 -23.01 0.30
C LEU A 90 25.68 -23.32 -0.66
N ALA A 91 26.55 -22.36 -0.97
CA ALA A 91 27.74 -22.63 -1.79
C ALA A 91 28.70 -23.64 -1.14
N ILE A 92 28.82 -23.60 0.20
CA ILE A 92 29.60 -24.56 0.98
C ILE A 92 28.89 -25.93 1.04
N PHE A 93 27.57 -25.94 1.26
CA PHE A 93 26.78 -27.18 1.36
C PHE A 93 26.50 -27.85 0.01
N ALA A 94 26.47 -27.11 -1.09
CA ALA A 94 26.29 -27.63 -2.45
C ALA A 94 27.46 -28.51 -2.92
N GLN A 95 28.62 -28.43 -2.25
CA GLN A 95 29.73 -29.37 -2.47
C GLN A 95 29.49 -30.75 -1.83
N LYS A 96 28.43 -30.94 -1.04
CA LYS A 96 28.02 -32.22 -0.46
C LYS A 96 26.82 -32.80 -1.22
N GLU A 97 26.70 -34.14 -1.23
CA GLU A 97 25.61 -34.89 -1.91
C GLU A 97 24.17 -34.52 -1.47
N ASN A 98 23.99 -33.68 -0.44
CA ASN A 98 22.69 -33.28 0.12
C ASN A 98 22.18 -31.89 -0.31
N SER A 99 22.49 -31.44 -1.53
CA SER A 99 22.08 -30.13 -2.05
C SER A 99 20.56 -29.90 -2.06
N ALA A 100 19.76 -30.96 -2.18
CA ALA A 100 18.30 -30.89 -2.20
C ALA A 100 17.67 -30.40 -0.88
N ILE A 101 18.22 -30.80 0.27
CA ILE A 101 17.71 -30.36 1.59
C ILE A 101 17.94 -28.86 1.78
N GLY A 102 19.09 -28.34 1.35
CA GLY A 102 19.39 -26.91 1.41
C GLY A 102 18.43 -26.06 0.57
N MET A 103 18.11 -26.51 -0.65
CA MET A 103 17.13 -25.84 -1.52
C MET A 103 15.73 -25.86 -0.91
N LEU A 104 15.30 -27.00 -0.34
CA LEU A 104 13.99 -27.11 0.29
C LEU A 104 13.86 -26.21 1.54
N LEU A 105 14.91 -26.10 2.36
CA LEU A 105 14.93 -25.18 3.50
C LEU A 105 14.89 -23.70 3.05
N PHE A 106 15.59 -23.37 1.96
CA PHE A 106 15.58 -22.04 1.37
C PHE A 106 14.16 -21.68 0.89
N GLU A 107 13.55 -22.51 0.05
CA GLU A 107 12.18 -22.32 -0.43
C GLU A 107 11.16 -22.28 0.72
N GLY A 108 11.28 -23.22 1.66
CA GLY A 108 10.44 -23.28 2.85
C GLY A 108 10.52 -22.01 3.70
N SER A 109 11.71 -21.40 3.82
CA SER A 109 11.88 -20.13 4.55
C SER A 109 11.18 -18.95 3.86
N PHE A 110 11.17 -18.90 2.52
CA PHE A 110 10.42 -17.89 1.77
C PHE A 110 8.93 -18.07 1.94
N PHE A 111 8.41 -19.30 1.78
CA PHE A 111 6.99 -19.57 1.95
C PHE A 111 6.52 -19.28 3.38
N LEU A 112 7.30 -19.69 4.38
CA LEU A 112 6.98 -19.43 5.79
C LEU A 112 6.97 -17.93 6.08
N SER A 113 7.95 -17.19 5.58
CA SER A 113 7.99 -15.73 5.74
C SER A 113 6.81 -15.08 5.03
N PHE A 114 6.48 -15.54 3.82
CA PHE A 114 5.38 -15.03 3.02
C PHE A 114 4.02 -15.22 3.68
N PHE A 115 3.68 -16.48 3.91
CA PHE A 115 2.41 -16.87 4.51
C PHE A 115 2.32 -16.48 5.98
N GLY A 116 3.44 -16.46 6.71
CA GLY A 116 3.49 -15.99 8.10
C GLY A 116 3.12 -14.52 8.22
N PHE A 117 3.69 -13.65 7.36
CA PHE A 117 3.28 -12.25 7.29
C PHE A 117 1.81 -12.11 6.91
N MET A 118 1.33 -12.83 5.89
CA MET A 118 -0.07 -12.78 5.47
C MET A 118 -1.02 -13.25 6.59
N ALA A 119 -0.66 -14.29 7.33
CA ALA A 119 -1.43 -14.79 8.45
C ALA A 119 -1.55 -13.72 9.55
N VAL A 120 -0.44 -13.08 9.94
CA VAL A 120 -0.46 -11.98 10.92
C VAL A 120 -1.28 -10.79 10.39
N TYR A 121 -1.14 -10.47 9.11
CA TYR A 121 -1.88 -9.41 8.43
C TYR A 121 -3.40 -9.61 8.55
N PHE A 122 -3.88 -10.79 8.15
CA PHE A 122 -5.30 -11.14 8.24
C PHE A 122 -5.78 -11.22 9.68
N LEU A 123 -4.98 -11.83 10.57
CA LEU A 123 -5.36 -12.06 11.95
C LEU A 123 -5.71 -10.76 12.68
N VAL A 124 -4.89 -9.72 12.54
CA VAL A 124 -5.14 -8.44 13.21
C VAL A 124 -6.44 -7.79 12.71
N GLY A 125 -6.70 -7.82 11.39
CA GLY A 125 -7.96 -7.28 10.84
C GLY A 125 -9.18 -8.11 11.23
N ILE A 126 -9.09 -9.44 11.25
CA ILE A 126 -10.17 -10.32 11.71
C ILE A 126 -10.46 -10.09 13.20
N VAL A 127 -9.42 -9.99 14.04
CA VAL A 127 -9.58 -9.65 15.47
C VAL A 127 -10.26 -8.30 15.62
N GLY A 128 -9.82 -7.29 14.86
CA GLY A 128 -10.46 -5.97 14.85
C GLY A 128 -11.93 -6.02 14.45
N ALA A 129 -12.28 -6.85 13.46
CA ALA A 129 -13.66 -7.05 13.03
C ALA A 129 -14.52 -7.71 14.13
N ILE A 130 -14.01 -8.79 14.75
CA ILE A 130 -14.71 -9.50 15.84
C ILE A 130 -14.92 -8.56 17.05
N PHE A 131 -13.90 -7.82 17.46
CA PHE A 131 -14.02 -6.91 18.60
C PHE A 131 -15.01 -5.77 18.31
N SER A 132 -15.01 -5.24 17.08
CA SER A 132 -16.00 -4.23 16.65
C SER A 132 -17.42 -4.81 16.66
N LEU A 133 -17.59 -6.05 16.18
CA LEU A 133 -18.86 -6.78 16.28
C LEU A 133 -19.30 -6.97 17.72
N MET A 134 -18.40 -7.09 18.69
CA MET A 134 -18.73 -7.16 20.12
C MET A 134 -19.02 -5.80 20.78
N GLY A 135 -18.93 -4.69 20.03
CA GLY A 135 -19.10 -3.34 20.57
C GLY A 135 -17.89 -2.83 21.35
N LYS A 136 -16.71 -3.44 21.19
CA LYS A 136 -15.46 -3.00 21.83
C LYS A 136 -14.78 -1.93 20.97
N ASP A 137 -14.19 -0.92 21.62
CA ASP A 137 -13.36 0.10 20.97
C ASP A 137 -11.95 -0.45 20.69
N PHE A 138 -11.86 -1.31 19.68
CA PHE A 138 -10.61 -1.95 19.30
C PHE A 138 -9.60 -0.95 18.73
N LYS A 139 -8.39 -0.96 19.29
CA LYS A 139 -7.25 -0.17 18.83
C LYS A 139 -6.16 -1.11 18.33
N VAL A 140 -5.82 -1.04 17.04
CA VAL A 140 -4.70 -1.79 16.45
C VAL A 140 -3.44 -1.48 17.27
N PRO A 141 -2.62 -2.47 17.67
CA PRO A 141 -1.42 -2.24 18.46
C PRO A 141 -0.50 -1.19 17.81
N PHE A 142 0.03 -0.27 18.64
CA PHE A 142 0.83 0.91 18.24
C PHE A 142 0.09 1.94 17.38
N LEU A 143 -0.40 1.54 16.20
CA LEU A 143 -1.06 2.42 15.23
C LEU A 143 -2.33 3.04 15.80
N GLY A 144 -3.22 2.24 16.39
CA GLY A 144 -4.50 2.71 16.90
C GLY A 144 -4.37 3.71 18.04
N LYS A 145 -3.44 3.42 18.97
CA LYS A 145 -3.12 4.32 20.09
C LYS A 145 -2.46 5.61 19.63
N TRP A 146 -1.61 5.55 18.61
CA TRP A 146 -1.02 6.74 18.00
C TRP A 146 -2.09 7.56 17.25
N LEU A 147 -2.93 6.89 16.45
CA LEU A 147 -3.96 7.53 15.63
C LEU A 147 -5.03 8.21 16.49
N ALA A 148 -5.46 7.59 17.59
CA ALA A 148 -6.40 8.21 18.52
C ALA A 148 -5.86 9.53 19.09
N ARG A 149 -4.59 9.54 19.51
CA ARG A 149 -3.91 10.75 20.00
C ARG A 149 -3.73 11.79 18.89
N TYR A 150 -3.32 11.36 17.71
CA TYR A 150 -3.17 12.24 16.56
C TYR A 150 -4.50 12.95 16.26
N LEU A 151 -5.60 12.22 16.17
CA LEU A 151 -6.95 12.73 15.93
C LEU A 151 -7.57 13.51 17.11
N GLY A 152 -6.87 13.64 18.24
CA GLY A 152 -7.40 14.30 19.44
C GLY A 152 -8.62 13.61 20.05
N ARG A 153 -8.79 12.30 19.81
CA ARG A 153 -9.94 11.53 20.30
C ARG A 153 -9.83 11.36 21.83
N GLY A 154 -10.91 11.63 22.54
CA GLY A 154 -11.05 11.35 23.97
C GLY A 154 -11.07 9.84 24.29
N GLU A 155 -11.26 9.51 25.57
CA GLU A 155 -11.29 8.11 26.02
C GLU A 155 -12.56 7.37 25.57
N GLU A 156 -13.67 8.10 25.48
CA GLU A 156 -14.97 7.56 25.10
C GLU A 156 -15.03 7.13 23.63
N PRO A 157 -15.67 5.98 23.30
CA PRO A 157 -15.77 5.49 21.93
C PRO A 157 -16.46 6.47 20.96
N LEU A 158 -17.39 7.28 21.46
CA LEU A 158 -18.13 8.26 20.66
C LEU A 158 -17.50 9.66 20.71
N ALA A 159 -16.35 9.84 21.36
CA ALA A 159 -15.68 11.14 21.42
C ALA A 159 -15.43 11.70 20.00
N PRO A 160 -15.66 13.00 19.79
CA PRO A 160 -15.47 13.63 18.49
C PRO A 160 -14.01 13.55 18.02
N LEU A 161 -13.82 13.55 16.70
CA LEU A 161 -12.50 13.52 16.07
C LEU A 161 -12.16 14.89 15.50
N ASP A 162 -10.87 15.25 15.51
CA ASP A 162 -10.36 16.39 14.76
C ASP A 162 -10.48 16.11 13.25
N GLU A 163 -11.50 16.71 12.63
CA GLU A 163 -11.80 16.55 11.20
C GLU A 163 -10.65 16.98 10.29
N THR A 164 -9.91 18.03 10.67
CA THR A 164 -8.77 18.52 9.88
C THR A 164 -7.69 17.44 9.82
N LYS A 165 -7.41 16.82 10.95
CA LYS A 165 -6.43 15.73 11.04
C LYS A 165 -6.92 14.44 10.42
N ALA A 166 -8.22 14.15 10.50
CA ALA A 166 -8.83 13.02 9.80
C ALA A 166 -8.67 13.15 8.28
N GLU A 167 -8.87 14.35 7.72
CA GLU A 167 -8.63 14.62 6.30
C GLU A 167 -7.16 14.53 5.93
N GLN A 168 -6.26 15.05 6.76
CA GLN A 168 -4.81 14.91 6.56
C GLN A 168 -4.39 13.44 6.56
N TRP A 169 -4.96 12.63 7.45
CA TRP A 169 -4.73 11.18 7.48
C TRP A 169 -5.25 10.49 6.22
N ALA A 170 -6.51 10.72 5.85
CA ALA A 170 -7.11 10.12 4.67
C ALA A 170 -6.36 10.51 3.37
N ALA A 171 -5.95 11.77 3.25
CA ALA A 171 -5.12 12.24 2.15
C ALA A 171 -3.72 11.60 2.16
N GLY A 172 -3.11 11.44 3.35
CA GLY A 172 -1.87 10.69 3.50
C GLY A 172 -2.00 9.23 3.05
N VAL A 173 -3.11 8.58 3.40
CA VAL A 173 -3.44 7.22 2.98
C VAL A 173 -3.63 7.12 1.47
N CYS A 174 -4.22 8.12 0.84
CA CYS A 174 -4.31 8.21 -0.62
C CYS A 174 -2.92 8.11 -1.27
N HIS A 175 -1.92 8.84 -0.77
CA HIS A 175 -0.56 8.74 -1.29
C HIS A 175 0.11 7.41 -0.93
N GLY A 176 0.04 6.99 0.33
CA GLY A 176 0.71 5.78 0.80
C GLY A 176 0.14 4.48 0.20
N SER A 177 -1.10 4.49 -0.29
CA SER A 177 -1.70 3.37 -1.04
C SER A 177 -0.98 3.03 -2.36
N ALA A 178 -0.09 3.91 -2.84
CA ALA A 178 0.73 3.70 -4.04
C ALA A 178 1.56 2.40 -4.00
N ILE A 179 1.86 1.88 -2.81
CA ILE A 179 2.55 0.59 -2.61
C ILE A 179 1.76 -0.61 -3.14
N LEU A 180 0.44 -0.46 -3.33
CA LEU A 180 -0.48 -1.52 -3.76
C LEU A 180 -0.69 -1.56 -5.28
N LEU A 181 0.19 -0.90 -6.05
CA LEU A 181 0.16 -0.87 -7.51
C LEU A 181 -1.23 -0.49 -8.06
N ILE A 182 -1.79 -1.29 -8.97
CA ILE A 182 -3.07 -1.02 -9.64
C ILE A 182 -4.24 -0.97 -8.67
N TRP A 183 -4.15 -1.66 -7.53
CA TRP A 183 -5.26 -1.68 -6.58
C TRP A 183 -5.25 -0.49 -5.63
N GLY A 184 -4.10 0.12 -5.40
CA GLY A 184 -3.98 1.34 -4.61
C GLY A 184 -4.86 2.47 -5.14
N ILE A 185 -5.05 2.52 -6.47
CA ILE A 185 -5.70 3.63 -7.19
C ILE A 185 -7.15 3.86 -6.76
N PHE A 186 -7.83 2.83 -6.28
CA PHE A 186 -9.22 2.94 -5.84
C PHE A 186 -9.37 3.82 -4.61
N THR A 187 -8.36 3.88 -3.74
CA THR A 187 -8.39 4.68 -2.52
C THR A 187 -8.46 6.18 -2.81
N PRO A 188 -7.51 6.78 -3.56
CA PRO A 188 -7.62 8.18 -3.96
C PRO A 188 -8.80 8.45 -4.88
N LEU A 189 -9.21 7.49 -5.73
CA LEU A 189 -10.39 7.66 -6.57
C LEU A 189 -11.68 7.79 -5.75
N ILE A 190 -11.90 6.92 -4.76
CA ILE A 190 -13.05 6.97 -3.86
C ILE A 190 -13.05 8.27 -3.07
N ALA A 191 -11.92 8.63 -2.47
CA ALA A 191 -11.78 9.89 -1.72
C ALA A 191 -12.12 11.09 -2.61
N TRP A 192 -11.61 11.13 -3.84
CA TRP A 192 -11.90 12.22 -4.77
C TRP A 192 -13.38 12.26 -5.16
N LEU A 193 -13.95 11.14 -5.62
CA LEU A 193 -15.34 11.09 -6.09
C LEU A 193 -16.34 11.49 -5.00
N ALA A 194 -16.09 11.08 -3.75
CA ALA A 194 -17.01 11.32 -2.64
C ALA A 194 -16.85 12.71 -1.99
N GLU A 195 -15.64 13.26 -1.98
CA GLU A 195 -15.31 14.45 -1.17
C GLU A 195 -14.80 15.66 -1.98
N LYS A 196 -14.66 15.57 -3.31
CA LYS A 196 -14.16 16.68 -4.16
C LYS A 196 -14.91 18.00 -3.96
N ASP A 197 -16.21 17.96 -3.69
CA ASP A 197 -17.05 19.15 -3.55
C ASP A 197 -17.17 19.61 -2.09
N LYS A 198 -16.65 18.83 -1.14
CA LYS A 198 -16.79 19.07 0.30
C LYS A 198 -15.47 19.46 0.99
N SER A 199 -14.34 18.93 0.54
CA SER A 199 -13.02 19.21 1.10
C SER A 199 -12.05 19.60 -0.01
N PRO A 200 -11.58 20.87 -0.04
CA PRO A 200 -10.56 21.31 -0.99
C PRO A 200 -9.25 20.52 -0.87
N ARG A 201 -8.89 20.12 0.36
CA ARG A 201 -7.68 19.34 0.62
C ARG A 201 -7.80 17.95 0.01
N LEU A 202 -8.90 17.24 0.29
CA LEU A 202 -9.13 15.93 -0.30
C LEU A 202 -9.25 16.03 -1.81
N ARG A 203 -9.99 17.02 -2.35
CA ARG A 203 -10.07 17.26 -3.80
C ARG A 203 -8.69 17.32 -4.46
N PHE A 204 -7.76 18.08 -3.87
CA PHE A 204 -6.43 18.25 -4.44
C PHE A 204 -5.53 17.02 -4.22
N GLN A 205 -5.35 16.58 -2.96
CA GLN A 205 -4.39 15.52 -2.64
C GLN A 205 -4.81 14.15 -3.18
N SER A 206 -6.11 13.82 -3.12
CA SER A 206 -6.59 12.55 -3.68
C SER A 206 -6.47 12.51 -5.20
N MET A 207 -6.79 13.59 -5.92
CA MET A 207 -6.57 13.64 -7.38
C MET A 207 -5.09 13.54 -7.73
N GLN A 208 -4.25 14.23 -6.96
CA GLN A 208 -2.80 14.20 -7.15
C GLN A 208 -2.25 12.77 -6.96
N ALA A 209 -2.69 12.05 -5.92
CA ALA A 209 -2.37 10.64 -5.70
C ALA A 209 -2.93 9.75 -6.82
N PHE A 210 -4.19 9.96 -7.24
CA PHE A 210 -4.83 9.18 -8.30
C PHE A 210 -4.07 9.27 -9.63
N VAL A 211 -3.77 10.48 -10.11
CA VAL A 211 -3.04 10.67 -11.37
C VAL A 211 -1.62 10.13 -11.28
N TYR A 212 -0.95 10.33 -10.15
CA TYR A 212 0.38 9.79 -9.91
C TYR A 212 0.42 8.27 -10.03
N GLN A 213 -0.53 7.58 -9.39
CA GLN A 213 -0.65 6.12 -9.44
C GLN A 213 -1.10 5.63 -10.83
N LEU A 214 -2.00 6.35 -11.50
CA LEU A 214 -2.45 6.01 -12.85
C LEU A 214 -1.31 6.05 -13.86
N LEU A 215 -0.51 7.12 -13.84
CA LEU A 215 0.66 7.26 -14.72
C LEU A 215 1.68 6.15 -14.45
N ALA A 216 1.93 5.84 -13.18
CA ALA A 216 2.83 4.74 -12.81
C ALA A 216 2.30 3.38 -13.25
N ALA A 217 0.99 3.11 -13.14
CA ALA A 217 0.38 1.89 -13.61
C ALA A 217 0.51 1.74 -15.14
N VAL A 218 0.19 2.80 -15.90
CA VAL A 218 0.36 2.79 -17.37
C VAL A 218 1.82 2.57 -17.76
N ALA A 219 2.77 3.25 -17.10
CA ALA A 219 4.20 3.06 -17.35
C ALA A 219 4.66 1.63 -17.01
N TYR A 220 4.16 1.06 -15.91
CA TYR A 220 4.45 -0.32 -15.51
C TYR A 220 3.93 -1.35 -16.53
N PHE A 221 2.68 -1.22 -17.00
CA PHE A 221 2.15 -2.14 -18.01
C PHE A 221 2.82 -1.97 -19.37
N GLY A 222 3.12 -0.73 -19.77
CA GLY A 222 3.89 -0.45 -20.98
C GLY A 222 5.29 -1.08 -20.93
N TYR A 223 5.94 -0.98 -19.77
CA TYR A 223 7.21 -1.67 -19.51
C TYR A 223 7.09 -3.19 -19.64
N MET A 224 6.13 -3.80 -18.94
CA MET A 224 5.92 -5.25 -18.98
C MET A 224 5.65 -5.74 -20.40
N PHE A 225 4.88 -4.98 -21.17
CA PHE A 225 4.62 -5.25 -22.57
C PHE A 225 5.91 -5.22 -23.40
N VAL A 226 6.67 -4.13 -23.36
CA VAL A 226 7.95 -4.01 -24.09
C VAL A 226 8.92 -5.12 -23.69
N TYR A 227 9.06 -5.38 -22.39
CA TYR A 227 9.94 -6.44 -21.86
C TYR A 227 9.53 -7.83 -22.36
N MET A 228 8.23 -8.14 -22.37
CA MET A 228 7.70 -9.40 -22.89
C MET A 228 7.97 -9.54 -24.40
N PHE A 229 7.78 -8.49 -25.19
CA PHE A 229 8.06 -8.50 -26.63
C PHE A 229 9.55 -8.70 -26.91
N MET A 230 10.42 -8.07 -26.13
CA MET A 230 11.86 -8.33 -26.20
C MET A 230 12.15 -9.81 -25.90
N PHE A 231 11.65 -10.33 -24.78
CA PHE A 231 11.86 -11.73 -24.43
C PHE A 231 11.36 -12.71 -25.51
N MET A 232 10.19 -12.43 -26.08
CA MET A 232 9.61 -13.21 -27.18
C MET A 232 10.50 -13.15 -28.43
N GLY A 233 11.04 -11.99 -28.78
CA GLY A 233 11.99 -11.83 -29.88
C GLY A 233 13.23 -12.71 -29.72
N LEU A 234 13.83 -12.71 -28.53
CA LEU A 234 14.95 -13.61 -28.21
C LEU A 234 14.53 -15.08 -28.28
N PHE A 235 13.38 -15.42 -27.71
CA PHE A 235 12.85 -16.78 -27.71
C PHE A 235 12.64 -17.30 -29.13
N VAL A 236 12.08 -16.49 -30.02
CA VAL A 236 11.89 -16.84 -31.44
C VAL A 236 13.24 -17.07 -32.14
N VAL A 237 14.22 -16.19 -31.94
CA VAL A 237 15.57 -16.37 -32.52
C VAL A 237 16.20 -17.69 -32.06
N VAL A 238 16.07 -18.03 -30.77
CA VAL A 238 16.60 -19.29 -30.21
C VAL A 238 15.82 -20.50 -30.72
N LEU A 239 14.49 -20.45 -30.75
CA LEU A 239 13.63 -21.58 -31.12
C LEU A 239 13.72 -21.92 -32.62
N PHE A 240 13.79 -20.90 -33.47
CA PHE A 240 13.83 -21.08 -34.93
C PHE A 240 15.25 -21.22 -35.48
N ARG A 241 16.28 -21.20 -34.62
CA ARG A 241 17.68 -21.45 -34.99
C ARG A 241 17.85 -22.64 -35.94
N PRO A 242 17.27 -23.84 -35.71
CA PRO A 242 17.48 -24.99 -36.60
C PRO A 242 16.90 -24.81 -38.01
N ARG A 243 16.04 -23.81 -38.23
CA ARG A 243 15.37 -23.53 -39.51
C ARG A 243 15.96 -22.33 -40.25
N LEU A 244 16.86 -21.57 -39.62
CA LEU A 244 17.47 -20.36 -40.21
C LEU A 244 18.66 -20.67 -41.13
N GLY A 245 18.87 -21.95 -41.49
CA GLY A 245 19.97 -22.41 -42.33
C GLY A 245 21.29 -22.55 -41.56
N ASP A 246 22.30 -23.11 -42.22
CA ASP A 246 23.67 -23.29 -41.71
C ASP A 246 24.34 -21.94 -41.41
N MET A 247 23.91 -21.25 -40.35
CA MET A 247 24.75 -20.28 -39.66
C MET A 247 25.85 -21.07 -38.95
N HIS A 248 26.86 -21.49 -39.70
CA HIS A 248 28.07 -22.13 -39.18
C HIS A 248 28.84 -21.20 -38.22
N ASP A 249 28.54 -19.90 -38.23
CA ASP A 249 29.17 -18.92 -37.36
C ASP A 249 28.43 -18.78 -36.02
N ASN A 250 28.77 -19.68 -35.10
CA ASN A 250 28.30 -19.63 -33.70
C ASN A 250 28.69 -18.32 -32.98
N SER A 251 29.70 -17.58 -33.47
CA SER A 251 30.18 -16.35 -32.83
C SER A 251 29.23 -15.17 -33.07
N LEU A 252 28.69 -15.03 -34.28
CA LEU A 252 27.71 -13.99 -34.60
C LEU A 252 26.40 -14.17 -33.82
N LEU A 253 25.89 -15.41 -33.73
CA LEU A 253 24.68 -15.70 -32.96
C LEU A 253 24.89 -15.42 -31.47
N LEU A 254 26.04 -15.81 -30.91
CA LEU A 254 26.39 -15.51 -29.53
C LEU A 254 26.47 -13.99 -29.29
N LEU A 255 27.07 -13.24 -30.22
CA LEU A 255 27.12 -11.78 -30.14
C LEU A 255 25.71 -11.16 -30.12
N VAL A 256 24.81 -11.60 -31.01
CA VAL A 256 23.42 -11.13 -31.05
C VAL A 256 22.69 -11.40 -29.72
N ILE A 257 22.82 -12.62 -29.18
CA ILE A 257 22.21 -12.99 -27.90
C ILE A 257 22.77 -12.13 -26.76
N LEU A 258 24.10 -11.93 -26.70
CA LEU A 258 24.73 -11.14 -25.65
C LEU A 258 24.33 -9.66 -25.71
N VAL A 259 24.30 -9.06 -26.91
CA VAL A 259 23.81 -7.69 -27.10
C VAL A 259 22.35 -7.59 -26.66
N PHE A 260 21.53 -8.56 -27.05
CA PHE A 260 20.12 -8.59 -26.69
C PHE A 260 19.89 -8.68 -25.17
N ILE A 261 20.57 -9.62 -24.51
CA ILE A 261 20.55 -9.77 -23.05
C ILE A 261 21.04 -8.48 -22.40
N GLY A 262 22.12 -7.87 -22.91
CA GLY A 262 22.63 -6.59 -22.42
C GLY A 262 21.59 -5.48 -22.46
N ILE A 263 20.85 -5.33 -23.56
CA ILE A 263 19.75 -4.35 -23.67
C ILE A 263 18.65 -4.68 -22.67
N MET A 264 18.24 -5.95 -22.55
CA MET A 264 17.23 -6.38 -21.56
C MET A 264 17.67 -6.08 -20.12
N THR A 265 18.94 -6.35 -19.78
CA THR A 265 19.49 -6.07 -18.46
C THR A 265 19.52 -4.58 -18.16
N LEU A 266 19.97 -3.74 -19.10
CA LEU A 266 19.95 -2.28 -18.92
C LEU A 266 18.51 -1.77 -18.71
N PHE A 267 17.56 -2.28 -19.48
CA PHE A 267 16.16 -1.92 -19.35
C PHE A 267 15.57 -2.36 -18.00
N PHE A 268 15.89 -3.56 -17.53
CA PHE A 268 15.53 -4.05 -16.19
C PHE A 268 16.14 -3.20 -15.07
N LEU A 269 17.44 -2.87 -15.17
CA LEU A 269 18.15 -2.05 -14.17
C LEU A 269 17.56 -0.64 -14.06
N PHE A 270 17.18 -0.04 -15.19
CA PHE A 270 16.48 1.24 -15.20
C PHE A 270 15.18 1.18 -14.38
N PHE A 271 14.36 0.14 -14.57
CA PHE A 271 13.11 -0.02 -13.81
C PHE A 271 13.33 -0.35 -12.33
N MET A 272 14.38 -1.13 -12.02
CA MET A 272 14.81 -1.36 -10.64
C MET A 272 15.16 -0.07 -9.90
N LEU A 273 15.60 0.98 -10.60
CA LEU A 273 15.84 2.30 -10.01
C LEU A 273 14.57 3.14 -9.91
N VAL A 274 13.71 3.11 -10.94
CA VAL A 274 12.49 3.94 -11.01
C VAL A 274 11.46 3.51 -9.96
N ILE A 275 11.29 2.21 -9.71
CA ILE A 275 10.27 1.69 -8.78
C ILE A 275 10.49 2.19 -7.35
N PRO A 276 11.70 2.09 -6.74
CA PRO A 276 11.96 2.64 -5.41
C PRO A 276 11.75 4.15 -5.34
N LEU A 277 12.13 4.91 -6.37
CA LEU A 277 11.92 6.35 -6.41
C LEU A 277 10.43 6.70 -6.42
N TYR A 278 9.62 5.96 -7.19
CA TYR A 278 8.16 6.12 -7.21
C TYR A 278 7.56 5.94 -5.81
N HIS A 279 7.97 4.88 -5.11
CA HIS A 279 7.51 4.59 -3.76
C HIS A 279 8.00 5.64 -2.75
N LEU A 280 9.27 6.07 -2.86
CA LEU A 280 9.84 7.09 -2.00
C LEU A 280 9.07 8.40 -2.07
N PHE A 281 8.76 8.90 -3.27
CA PHE A 281 7.98 10.11 -3.42
C PHE A 281 6.55 9.96 -2.88
N ALA A 282 5.91 8.80 -3.07
CA ALA A 282 4.60 8.52 -2.50
C ALA A 282 4.61 8.51 -0.97
N MET A 283 5.63 7.89 -0.37
CA MET A 283 5.81 7.87 1.08
C MET A 283 6.05 9.29 1.63
N ILE A 284 6.93 10.07 0.99
CA ILE A 284 7.17 11.47 1.39
C ILE A 284 5.87 12.29 1.29
N ALA A 285 5.10 12.11 0.21
CA ALA A 285 3.82 12.78 0.03
C ALA A 285 2.83 12.42 1.15
N GLY A 286 2.72 11.13 1.49
CA GLY A 286 1.90 10.65 2.59
C GLY A 286 2.30 11.28 3.92
N ILE A 287 3.58 11.21 4.28
CA ILE A 287 4.11 11.76 5.54
C ILE A 287 3.89 13.27 5.63
N ARG A 288 4.21 14.04 4.58
CA ARG A 288 4.04 15.51 4.61
C ARG A 288 2.57 15.89 4.77
N THR A 289 1.67 15.17 4.10
CA THR A 289 0.23 15.44 4.17
C THR A 289 -0.33 15.15 5.57
N VAL A 290 0.10 14.05 6.22
CA VAL A 290 -0.25 13.73 7.62
C VAL A 290 0.33 14.77 8.60
N GLN A 291 1.47 15.38 8.29
CA GLN A 291 2.03 16.48 9.07
C GLN A 291 1.30 17.83 8.87
N GLY A 292 0.24 17.85 8.07
CA GLY A 292 -0.49 19.07 7.71
C GLY A 292 0.26 19.97 6.72
N ARG A 293 1.37 19.50 6.14
CA ARG A 293 2.12 20.24 5.11
C ARG A 293 1.56 19.89 3.74
N GLU A 294 1.36 20.90 2.90
CA GLU A 294 1.02 20.64 1.50
C GLU A 294 2.17 19.91 0.80
N TYR A 295 1.84 18.79 0.16
CA TYR A 295 2.75 18.13 -0.76
C TYR A 295 2.29 18.33 -2.20
N ARG A 296 3.25 18.57 -3.09
CA ARG A 296 3.04 18.71 -4.53
C ARG A 296 4.08 17.86 -5.25
N TYR A 297 3.63 16.87 -6.05
CA TYR A 297 4.57 16.17 -6.91
C TYR A 297 5.18 17.16 -7.91
N PRO A 298 6.49 17.09 -8.17
CA PRO A 298 7.11 17.90 -9.22
C PRO A 298 6.36 17.75 -10.56
N LEU A 299 6.16 18.85 -11.27
CA LEU A 299 5.38 18.96 -12.52
C LEU A 299 3.86 18.68 -12.36
N LEU A 300 3.47 17.52 -11.84
CA LEU A 300 2.08 17.11 -11.70
C LEU A 300 1.29 18.02 -10.74
N GLY A 301 1.84 18.35 -9.58
CA GLY A 301 1.18 19.22 -8.61
C GLY A 301 0.95 20.63 -9.16
N ASN A 302 1.91 21.16 -9.94
CA ASN A 302 1.79 22.48 -10.58
C ASN A 302 0.73 22.48 -11.68
N PHE A 303 0.65 21.40 -12.46
CA PHE A 303 -0.39 21.22 -13.47
C PHE A 303 -1.80 21.16 -12.83
N LEU A 304 -1.98 20.36 -11.78
CA LEU A 304 -3.27 20.23 -11.10
C LEU A 304 -3.68 21.52 -10.38
N MET A 305 -2.74 22.25 -9.77
CA MET A 305 -2.98 23.58 -9.19
C MET A 305 -3.57 24.55 -10.22
N ARG A 306 -2.96 24.64 -11.40
CA ARG A 306 -3.46 25.50 -12.50
C ARG A 306 -4.88 25.12 -12.94
N ARG A 307 -5.25 23.84 -12.81
CA ARG A 307 -6.57 23.34 -13.22
C ARG A 307 -7.64 23.51 -12.16
N PHE A 308 -7.29 23.45 -10.88
CA PHE A 308 -8.23 23.55 -9.77
C PHE A 308 -8.36 24.96 -9.16
N GLY A 309 -7.46 25.89 -9.50
CA GLY A 309 -7.43 27.23 -8.89
C GLY A 309 -6.73 27.23 -7.53
N ASP A 310 -6.35 28.40 -7.03
CA ASP A 310 -5.50 28.53 -5.84
C ASP A 310 -6.19 28.13 -4.52
N LYS A 311 -5.46 27.29 -3.78
CA LYS A 311 -5.50 26.95 -2.33
C LYS A 311 -6.70 26.18 -1.75
N PRO A 312 -6.47 24.96 -1.21
CA PRO A 312 -7.08 24.57 0.06
C PRO A 312 -6.58 25.54 1.15
N GLY A 313 -7.49 26.16 1.90
CA GLY A 313 -7.13 27.03 3.02
C GLY A 313 -6.20 26.33 4.02
N GLY A 314 -5.32 27.13 4.63
CA GLY A 314 -4.42 26.73 5.71
C GLY A 314 -5.15 26.15 6.90
#